data_AF-A0AA44ID74-F1
#
_entry.id   AF-A0AA44ID74-F1
#
_cell.length_a   1.000
_cell.length_b   1.000
_cell.length_c   1.000
_cell.angle_alpha   90.00
_cell.angle_beta   90.00
_cell.angle_gamma   90.00
#
_symmetry.space_group_name_H-M   'P 1'
#
loop_
_entity.id
_entity.type
_entity.pdbx_description
1 polymer ?
#
loop_
_entity_poly.entity_id
_entity_poly.type
_entity_poly.pdbx_seq_one_letter_code
_entity_poly.pdbx_strand_id
1 'polypeptide(L)' 'GARFSLGYGACPALEDRAKIADLLRPERIGVHLSEEFQLHPEQSTDAIVLHHPEAKYFNAR' A
#
# COMPACT_ATOMS: atom_id res chain seq x y z
N GLY A 1 15.50 0.25 -7.37
CA GLY A 1 14.45 0.46 -6.37
C GLY A 1 13.10 0.19 -6.97
N ALA A 2 12.11 -0.18 -6.15
CA ALA A 2 10.74 -0.48 -6.58
C ALA A 2 9.74 0.06 -5.55
N ARG A 3 8.49 0.30 -5.98
CA ARG A 3 7.38 0.68 -5.09
C ARG A 3 6.30 -0.38 -5.16
N PHE A 4 5.92 -0.96 -4.03
CA PHE A 4 4.94 -2.05 -3.97
C PHE A 4 3.67 -1.56 -3.29
N SER A 5 2.52 -1.77 -3.91
CA SER A 5 1.22 -1.43 -3.34
C SER A 5 0.50 -2.70 -2.90
N LEU A 6 -0.31 -2.57 -1.86
CA LEU A 6 -1.09 -3.66 -1.28
C LEU A 6 -2.25 -4.00 -2.22
N GLY A 7 -2.56 -5.29 -2.36
CA GLY A 7 -3.51 -5.84 -3.34
C GLY A 7 -2.90 -6.23 -4.70
N TYR A 8 -1.59 -6.04 -4.90
CA TYR A 8 -0.88 -6.42 -6.15
C TYR A 8 -0.05 -7.69 -5.96
N GLY A 9 0.47 -8.26 -7.06
CA GLY A 9 1.13 -9.58 -7.06
C GLY A 9 2.20 -9.80 -5.98
N ALA A 10 3.02 -8.78 -5.68
CA ALA A 10 4.06 -8.88 -4.64
C ALA A 10 3.52 -8.75 -3.21
N CYS A 11 2.34 -8.14 -3.04
CA CYS A 11 1.68 -7.87 -1.77
C CYS A 11 0.18 -8.13 -1.90
N PRO A 12 -0.26 -9.40 -2.04
CA PRO A 12 -1.62 -9.71 -2.49
C PRO A 12 -2.70 -9.50 -1.42
N ALA A 13 -2.33 -9.53 -0.14
CA ALA A 13 -3.23 -9.24 0.97
C ALA A 13 -3.55 -7.74 1.01
N LEU A 14 -4.81 -7.39 0.77
CA LEU A 14 -5.25 -6.00 0.77
C LEU A 14 -5.38 -5.46 2.20
N GLU A 15 -5.77 -6.32 3.13
CA GLU A 15 -5.94 -6.05 4.56
C GLU A 15 -4.65 -5.55 5.23
N ASP A 16 -3.49 -5.90 4.69
CA ASP A 16 -2.20 -5.40 5.16
C ASP A 16 -2.07 -3.88 5.02
N ARG A 17 -2.91 -3.24 4.21
CA ARG A 17 -3.02 -1.79 4.12
C ARG A 17 -3.35 -1.14 5.47
N ALA A 18 -4.06 -1.83 6.37
CA ALA A 18 -4.33 -1.34 7.72
C ALA A 18 -3.04 -1.06 8.51
N LYS A 19 -2.00 -1.88 8.33
CA LYS A 19 -0.69 -1.68 8.98
C LYS A 19 -0.02 -0.39 8.48
N ILE A 20 -0.10 -0.13 7.17
CA ILE A 20 0.44 1.10 6.58
C ILE A 20 -0.35 2.33 7.04
N ALA A 21 -1.67 2.24 7.10
CA ALA A 21 -2.52 3.31 7.59
C ALA A 21 -2.22 3.66 9.06
N ASP A 22 -2.04 2.66 9.93
CA ASP A 22 -1.68 2.88 11.34
C ASP A 22 -0.33 3.60 11.50
N LEU A 23 0.68 3.17 10.72
CA LEU A 23 2.01 3.80 10.73
C LEU A 23 2.00 5.23 10.18
N LEU A 24 1.31 5.45 9.06
CA LEU A 24 1.38 6.69 8.31
C LEU A 24 0.30 7.70 8.69
N ARG A 25 -0.76 7.30 9.39
CA ARG A 25 -1.86 8.19 9.77
C ARG A 25 -2.33 9.07 8.59
N PRO A 26 -2.85 8.45 7.52
CA PRO A 26 -3.18 9.14 6.26
C PRO A 26 -4.29 10.19 6.44
N GLU A 27 -5.07 10.12 7.51
CA GLU A 27 -6.09 11.11 7.85
C GLU A 27 -5.52 12.53 8.01
N ARG A 28 -4.22 12.65 8.30
CA ARG A 28 -3.49 13.93 8.35
C ARG A 28 -3.49 14.68 7.02
N ILE A 29 -3.74 13.97 5.92
CA ILE A 29 -3.86 14.53 4.57
C ILE A 29 -5.26 14.31 3.97
N GLY A 30 -6.26 13.97 4.81
CA GLY A 30 -7.63 13.73 4.38
C GLY A 30 -7.87 12.41 3.64
N VAL A 31 -6.95 11.44 3.76
CA VAL A 31 -7.11 10.09 3.20
C VAL A 31 -7.54 9.13 4.31
N HIS A 32 -8.55 8.32 4.05
CA HIS A 32 -9.16 7.39 5.00
C HIS A 32 -9.13 5.96 4.46
N LEU A 33 -9.09 4.98 5.37
CA LEU A 33 -9.21 3.56 5.03
C LEU A 33 -10.65 3.10 5.27
N SER A 34 -11.26 2.45 4.27
CA SER A 34 -12.61 1.87 4.38
C SER A 34 -12.62 0.56 5.16
N GLU A 35 -13.81 0.05 5.47
CA GLU A 35 -13.99 -1.28 6.08
C GLU A 35 -13.47 -2.40 5.17
N GLU A 36 -13.55 -2.23 3.85
CA GLU A 36 -13.02 -3.12 2.82
C GLU A 36 -11.56 -2.83 2.46
N PHE A 37 -10.86 -2.07 3.30
CA PHE A 37 -9.46 -1.69 3.14
C PHE A 37 -9.18 -0.88 1.87
N GLN A 38 -10.15 -0.13 1.33
CA GLN A 38 -9.92 0.80 0.22
C GLN A 38 -9.49 2.18 0.73
N LEU A 39 -8.72 2.90 -0.06
CA LEU A 39 -8.39 4.29 0.24
C LEU A 39 -9.52 5.20 -0.25
N HIS A 40 -9.91 6.17 0.57
CA HIS A 40 -10.83 7.24 0.21
C HIS A 40 -10.16 8.61 0.40
N PRO A 41 -10.20 9.51 -0.60
CA PRO A 41 -10.83 9.33 -1.92
C PRO A 41 -10.20 8.22 -2.76
N GLU A 42 -10.95 7.62 -3.68
CA GLU A 42 -10.50 6.45 -4.45
C GLU A 42 -9.27 6.76 -5.32
N GLN A 43 -9.09 8.03 -5.71
CA GLN A 43 -7.86 8.51 -6.34
C GLN A 43 -6.74 8.77 -5.32
N SER A 44 -6.45 7.77 -4.50
CA SER A 44 -5.35 7.75 -3.54
C SER A 44 -4.42 6.59 -3.84
N THR A 45 -3.17 6.66 -3.38
CA THR A 45 -2.20 5.58 -3.55
C THR A 45 -1.32 5.47 -2.32
N ASP A 46 -1.14 4.24 -1.86
CA ASP A 46 -0.09 3.86 -0.93
C ASP A 46 0.97 3.00 -1.63
N ALA A 47 2.17 2.98 -1.06
CA ALA A 47 3.20 2.04 -1.47
C ALA A 47 4.28 1.90 -0.39
N ILE A 48 4.91 0.74 -0.36
CA ILE A 48 6.20 0.51 0.29
C ILE A 48 7.30 0.78 -0.74
N VAL A 49 8.21 1.69 -0.43
CA VAL A 49 9.31 2.07 -1.33
C VAL A 49 10.60 1.38 -0.89
N LEU A 50 11.20 0.59 -1.79
CA LEU A 50 12.49 -0.06 -1.58
C LEU A 50 13.55 0.59 -2.46
N HIS A 51 14.63 1.06 -1.86
CA HIS A 51 15.73 1.71 -2.59
C HIS A 51 16.69 0.72 -3.26
N HIS A 52 16.71 -0.55 -2.83
CA HIS A 52 17.66 -1.56 -3.32
C HIS A 52 17.69 -1.63 -4.86
N PRO A 53 18.87 -1.61 -5.51
CA PRO A 53 18.97 -1.58 -6.97
C PRO A 53 18.34 -2.80 -7.62
N GLU A 54 18.39 -3.96 -6.95
CA GLU A 54 17.82 -5.21 -7.45
C GLU A 54 16.33 -5.42 -7.11
N ALA A 55 15.68 -4.49 -6.40
CA ALA A 55 14.25 -4.61 -6.11
C ALA A 55 13.45 -4.63 -7.42
N LYS A 56 12.62 -5.66 -7.60
CA LYS A 56 11.81 -5.89 -8.81
C LYS A 56 10.40 -6.31 -8.40
N TYR A 57 9.43 -6.03 -9.27
CA TYR A 57 8.09 -6.60 -9.15
C TYR A 57 8.15 -8.10 -9.35
N PHE A 58 7.38 -8.83 -8.54
CA PHE A 58 7.23 -10.28 -8.62
C PHE A 58 5.80 -10.65 -8.22
N ASN A 59 5.41 -11.90 -8.48
CA ASN A 59 4.19 -12.47 -7.95
C ASN A 59 4.56 -13.37 -6.77
N ALA A 60 3.92 -13.19 -5.63
CA ALA A 60 4.13 -14.02 -4.44
C ALA A 60 3.41 -15.37 -4.54
N ARG A 61 2.63 -15.59 -5.61
CA ARG A 61 2.07 -16.88 -6.00
C ARG A 61 2.93 -17.59 -7.03
#